data_AF-A0A4P8GQ13-F1
#
_entry.id   AF-A0A4P8GQ13-F1
#
_cell.length_a   1.000
_cell.length_b   1.000
_cell.length_c   1.000
_cell.angle_alpha   90.00
_cell.angle_beta   90.00
_cell.angle_gamma   90.00
#
_symmetry.space_group_name_H-M   'P 1'
#
loop_
_entity.id
_entity.type
_entity.pdbx_description
1 polymer ?
#
loop_
_entity_poly.entity_id
_entity_poly.type
_entity_poly.pdbx_seq_one_letter_code
_entity_poly.pdbx_strand_id
1 'polypeptide(L)'
;MPGWNVENSAAPGGSGTVTLVQGTSFSVSAGNGDMSASKPQGVFFQDTRYVSDWKLTVNGLPVEALSATVPEPFHAVFHRKNSSTRPC
;
A
#
# COMPACT_ATOMS: atom_id res chain seq x y z
N MET A 1 -20.93 -9.01 -14.62
CA MET A 1 -20.14 -7.97 -13.94
C MET A 1 -19.61 -8.59 -12.65
N PRO A 2 -18.32 -8.90 -12.50
CA PRO A 2 -17.83 -9.42 -11.24
C PRO A 2 -17.84 -8.27 -10.23
N GLY A 3 -18.64 -8.44 -9.18
CA GLY A 3 -18.70 -7.52 -8.05
C GLY A 3 -17.34 -7.44 -7.37
N TRP A 4 -16.91 -6.22 -7.09
CA TRP A 4 -15.73 -5.94 -6.27
C TRP A 4 -15.97 -6.47 -4.85
N ASN A 5 -15.41 -7.63 -4.51
CA ASN A 5 -15.52 -8.22 -3.17
C ASN A 5 -14.56 -7.50 -2.21
N VAL A 6 -15.12 -6.96 -1.13
CA VAL A 6 -14.43 -6.32 0.02
C VAL A 6 -13.81 -7.39 0.92
N GLU A 7 -13.07 -8.33 0.33
CA GLU A 7 -12.38 -9.41 1.05
C GLU A 7 -10.92 -9.49 0.61
N ASN A 8 -10.25 -8.34 0.55
CA ASN A 8 -8.78 -8.34 0.52
C ASN A 8 -8.28 -8.13 1.95
N SER A 9 -8.53 -9.14 2.80
CA SER A 9 -7.82 -9.29 4.06
C SER A 9 -6.33 -9.37 3.71
N ALA A 10 -5.56 -8.38 4.14
CA ALA A 10 -4.11 -8.42 4.05
C ALA A 10 -3.65 -9.75 4.66
N ALA A 11 -3.17 -10.66 3.81
CA ALA A 11 -2.60 -11.92 4.28
C ALA A 11 -1.49 -11.62 5.31
N PRO A 12 -1.39 -12.36 6.41
CA PRO A 12 -0.30 -12.19 7.36
C PRO A 12 0.99 -12.70 6.70
N GLY A 13 1.70 -11.81 6.02
CA GLY A 13 2.92 -12.12 5.28
C GLY A 13 3.07 -11.15 4.12
N GLY A 14 3.97 -10.17 4.27
CA GLY A 14 4.18 -9.10 3.32
C GLY A 14 4.43 -9.57 1.88
N SER A 15 3.41 -9.46 1.04
CA SER A 15 3.49 -9.11 -0.39
C SER A 15 2.09 -8.87 -1.00
N GLY A 16 1.08 -8.56 -0.18
CA GLY A 16 -0.28 -8.29 -0.65
C GLY A 16 -0.45 -6.83 -1.08
N THR A 17 -1.35 -6.57 -2.03
CA THR A 17 -1.83 -5.21 -2.32
C THR A 17 -2.73 -4.77 -1.16
N VAL A 18 -2.69 -3.49 -0.76
CA VAL A 18 -3.63 -2.90 0.19
C VAL A 18 -4.49 -1.89 -0.55
N THR A 19 -5.82 -2.06 -0.46
CA THR A 19 -6.79 -1.16 -1.08
C THR A 19 -7.65 -0.51 0.00
N LEU A 20 -7.71 0.81 -0.03
CA LEU A 20 -8.57 1.61 0.84
C LEU A 20 -9.64 2.32 0.02
N VAL A 21 -10.83 2.49 0.57
CA VAL A 21 -11.99 3.09 -0.10
C VAL A 21 -12.73 4.04 0.84
N GLN A 22 -12.99 5.26 0.36
CA GLN A 22 -13.82 6.27 1.00
C GLN A 22 -14.70 6.97 -0.04
N GLY A 23 -15.93 6.47 -0.22
CA GLY A 23 -16.86 7.01 -1.22
C GLY A 23 -16.29 6.90 -2.63
N THR A 24 -16.04 8.05 -3.27
CA THR A 24 -15.44 8.16 -4.62
C THR A 24 -13.91 8.24 -4.61
N SER A 25 -13.30 8.21 -3.43
CA SER A 25 -11.86 8.16 -3.26
C SER A 25 -11.42 6.72 -2.96
N PHE A 26 -10.33 6.28 -3.56
CA PHE A 26 -9.71 5.02 -3.18
C PHE A 26 -8.19 5.09 -3.34
N SER A 27 -7.47 4.22 -2.64
CA SER A 27 -6.03 4.07 -2.82
C SER A 27 -5.65 2.62 -2.97
N VAL A 28 -4.64 2.35 -3.79
CA VAL A 28 -4.08 1.03 -4.04
C VAL A 28 -2.58 1.12 -3.83
N SER A 29 -2.04 0.31 -2.91
CA SER A 29 -0.62 0.32 -2.53
C SER A 29 -0.08 -1.10 -2.42
N ALA A 30 1.24 -1.25 -2.42
CA ALA A 30 1.90 -2.49 -2.04
C ALA A 30 1.74 -2.74 -0.52
N GLY A 31 2.06 -3.95 -0.07
CA GLY A 31 1.93 -4.34 1.34
C GLY A 31 2.86 -3.58 2.30
N ASN A 32 3.83 -2.83 1.78
CA ASN A 32 4.66 -1.89 2.54
C ASN A 32 4.13 -0.43 2.49
N GLY A 33 3.00 -0.20 1.83
CA GLY A 33 2.39 1.11 1.62
C GLY A 33 2.97 1.92 0.46
N ASP A 34 3.98 1.41 -0.25
CA ASP A 34 4.53 2.10 -1.41
C ASP A 34 3.60 1.99 -2.62
N MET A 35 3.65 2.99 -3.48
CA MET A 35 2.94 3.06 -4.76
C MET A 35 3.96 3.26 -5.87
N SER A 36 3.79 2.52 -6.96
CA SER A 36 4.64 2.58 -8.14
C SER A 36 3.81 2.95 -9.36
N ALA A 37 4.23 3.97 -10.13
CA ALA A 37 3.50 4.39 -11.34
C ALA A 37 3.46 3.31 -12.42
N SER A 38 4.42 2.38 -12.41
CA SER A 38 4.45 1.19 -13.27
C SER A 38 3.37 0.14 -12.94
N LYS A 39 2.64 0.32 -11.83
CA LYS A 39 1.57 -0.56 -11.36
C LYS A 39 0.25 0.25 -11.31
N PRO A 40 -0.91 -0.41 -11.21
CA PRO A 40 -2.19 0.26 -10.94
C PRO A 40 -2.29 0.68 -9.46
N GLN A 41 -1.22 1.29 -8.94
CA GLN A 41 -1.12 1.82 -7.59
C GLN A 41 -1.25 3.34 -7.63
N GLY A 42 -1.76 3.90 -6.54
CA GLY A 42 -1.98 5.33 -6.45
C GLY A 42 -3.12 5.71 -5.52
N VAL A 43 -3.36 7.02 -5.45
CA VAL A 43 -4.56 7.60 -4.84
C VAL A 43 -5.43 8.16 -5.94
N PHE A 44 -6.71 7.82 -5.91
CA PHE A 44 -7.67 8.13 -6.95
C PHE A 44 -8.87 8.86 -6.35
N PHE A 45 -9.41 9.82 -7.10
CA PHE A 45 -10.69 10.44 -6.83
C PHE A 45 -11.41 10.65 -8.16
N GLN A 46 -12.65 10.15 -8.28
CA GLN A 46 -13.43 10.20 -9.53
C GLN A 46 -12.61 9.73 -10.75
N ASP A 47 -12.04 8.52 -10.66
CA ASP A 47 -11.21 7.88 -11.68
C ASP A 47 -9.94 8.64 -12.12
N THR A 48 -9.62 9.75 -11.46
CA THR A 48 -8.38 10.51 -11.69
C THR A 48 -7.31 10.06 -10.70
N ARG A 49 -6.12 9.68 -11.20
CA ARG A 49 -4.97 9.30 -10.37
C ARG A 49 -4.21 10.57 -9.93
N TYR A 50 -4.30 10.92 -8.65
CA TYR A 50 -3.63 12.10 -8.07
C TYR A 50 -2.22 11.81 -7.57
N VAL A 51 -1.98 10.59 -7.07
CA VAL A 51 -0.66 10.11 -6.66
C VAL A 51 -0.37 8.85 -7.45
N SER A 52 0.75 8.81 -8.17
CA SER A 52 1.18 7.64 -8.96
C SER A 52 2.39 6.92 -8.37
N ASP A 53 3.28 7.67 -7.72
CA ASP A 53 4.43 7.14 -7.00
C ASP A 53 4.43 7.68 -5.57
N TRP A 54 4.62 6.77 -4.63
CA TRP A 54 4.80 7.08 -3.22
C TRP A 54 5.79 6.07 -2.67
N LYS A 55 6.90 6.51 -2.11
CA LYS A 55 7.91 5.61 -1.55
C LYS A 55 8.40 6.15 -0.22
N LEU A 56 8.35 5.33 0.82
CA LEU A 56 9.02 5.67 2.08
C LEU A 56 10.41 5.06 2.10
N THR A 57 11.41 5.90 2.38
CA THR A 57 12.76 5.44 2.72
C THR A 57 13.12 5.90 4.13
N VAL A 58 13.98 5.15 4.80
CA VAL A 58 14.56 5.54 6.09
C VAL A 58 16.06 5.61 5.89
N ASN A 59 16.63 6.80 6.09
CA ASN A 59 18.05 7.07 5.80
C ASN A 59 18.44 6.73 4.35
N GLY A 60 17.53 6.96 3.39
CA GLY A 60 17.74 6.64 1.98
C GLY A 60 17.67 5.15 1.64
N LEU A 61 17.44 4.27 2.62
CA LEU A 61 17.29 2.84 2.42
C LEU A 61 15.81 2.45 2.29
N PRO A 62 15.49 1.43 1.47
CA PRO A 62 14.14 0.91 1.38
C PRO A 62 13.71 0.25 2.70
N VAL A 63 12.40 0.21 2.91
CA VAL A 63 11.80 -0.40 4.10
C VAL A 63 11.21 -1.77 3.76
N GLU A 64 11.51 -2.76 4.59
CA GLU A 64 10.96 -4.12 4.47
C GLU A 64 9.60 -4.19 5.18
N ALA A 65 8.60 -4.73 4.48
CA ALA A 65 7.25 -4.91 5.04
C ALA A 65 7.25 -5.98 6.12
N LEU A 66 6.66 -5.70 7.29
CA LEU A 66 6.44 -6.70 8.33
C LEU A 66 4.98 -7.13 8.37
N SER A 67 4.07 -6.16 8.46
CA SER A 67 2.62 -6.40 8.43
C SER A 67 1.87 -5.14 8.02
N ALA A 68 0.64 -5.32 7.56
CA ALA A 68 -0.31 -4.25 7.32
C ALA A 68 -1.63 -4.59 8.00
N THR A 69 -2.32 -3.59 8.53
CA THR A 69 -3.64 -3.74 9.14
C THR A 69 -4.54 -2.64 8.61
N VAL A 70 -5.80 -2.99 8.31
CA VAL A 70 -6.81 -2.07 7.80
C VAL A 70 -7.92 -1.97 8.85
N PRO A 71 -7.76 -1.12 9.89
CA PRO A 71 -8.76 -0.99 10.95
C PRO A 71 -10.09 -0.42 10.45
N GLU A 72 -10.06 0.39 9.39
CA GLU A 72 -11.25 0.97 8.76
C GLU A 72 -11.09 0.93 7.23
N PRO A 73 -12.17 0.94 6.44
CA PRO A 73 -12.09 0.84 4.98
C PRO A 73 -11.21 1.90 4.31
N PHE A 74 -11.02 3.06 4.95
CA PHE A 74 -10.25 4.19 4.44
C PHE A 74 -8.93 4.42 5.19
N HIS A 75 -8.52 3.49 6.05
CA HIS A 75 -7.34 3.62 6.91
C HIS A 75 -6.51 2.34 6.90
N ALA A 76 -5.22 2.44 6.59
CA ALA A 76 -4.24 1.38 6.77
C ALA A 76 -3.09 1.81 7.68
N VAL A 77 -2.61 0.86 8.49
CA VAL A 77 -1.39 0.96 9.30
C VAL A 77 -0.37 -0.05 8.76
N PHE A 78 0.84 0.42 8.47
CA PHE A 78 1.93 -0.39 7.92
C PHE A 78 3.08 -0.50 8.92
N HIS A 79 3.36 -1.71 9.40
CA HIS A 79 4.53 -2.01 10.23
C HIS A 79 5.70 -2.42 9.34
N ARG A 80 6.84 -1.76 9.52
CA ARG A 80 8.01 -1.86 8.65
C ARG A 80 9.29 -1.81 9.46
N LYS A 81 10.35 -2.43 8.95
CA LYS A 81 11.71 -2.25 9.47
C LYS A 81 12.60 -1.64 8.40
N ASN A 82 13.60 -0.88 8.83
CA ASN A 82 14.65 -0.40 7.94
C ASN A 82 15.41 -1.60 7.38
N SER A 83 15.70 -1.62 6.07
CA SER A 83 16.55 -2.67 5.52
C SER A 83 17.96 -2.49 6.09
N SER A 84 18.34 -3.34 7.03
CA SER A 84 19.71 -3.43 7.52
C SER A 84 20.56 -4.10 6.44
N THR A 85 20.89 -3.37 5.37
CA THR A 85 22.05 -3.74 4.56
C THR A 85 23.27 -3.39 5.39
N ARG A 86 23.81 -4.37 6.14
CA ARG A 86 25.18 -4.22 6.65
C ARG A 86 26.07 -4.23 5.40
N PRO A 87 26.84 -3.17 5.11
CA PRO A 87 27.90 -3.33 4.14
C PRO A 87 28.88 -4.36 4.71
N CYS A 88 29.02 -5.49 4.02
CA CYS A 88 30.15 -6.40 4.24
C CYS A 88 31.45 -5.71 3.79
#